data_AF-A0A661MGH2-F1
#
_entry.id   AF-A0A661MGH2-F1
#
_cell.length_a   1.000
_cell.length_b   1.000
_cell.length_c   1.000
_cell.angle_alpha   90.00
_cell.angle_beta   90.00
_cell.angle_gamma   90.00
#
_symmetry.space_group_name_H-M   'P 1'
#
loop_
_entity.id
_entity.type
_entity.pdbx_description
1 polymer ?
#
loop_
_entity_poly.entity_id
_entity_poly.type
_entity_poly.pdbx_seq_one_letter_code
_entity_poly.pdbx_strand_id
1 'polypeptide(L)'
;MRCPKCGYVSFDHNESCPKCNKNLSPERQRLNLITFAPDPPYLLGGLLGEVNESGMHLHSAGSGAFNVLQEELEFESETEEMEVSATGASEETEIE
;
A
#
# COMPACT_ATOMS: atom_id res chain seq x y z
N MET A 1 2.76 15.02 -5.28
CA MET A 1 4.00 15.80 -5.10
C MET A 1 4.59 15.55 -3.71
N ARG A 2 5.89 15.77 -3.52
CA ARG A 2 6.56 15.61 -2.21
C ARG A 2 6.40 16.87 -1.37
N CYS A 3 5.87 16.74 -0.15
CA CYS A 3 5.74 17.86 0.78
C CYS A 3 7.13 18.35 1.25
N PRO A 4 7.46 19.64 1.11
CA PRO A 4 8.77 20.17 1.52
C PRO A 4 8.93 20.28 3.04
N LYS A 5 7.83 20.18 3.82
CA LYS A 5 7.88 20.25 5.29
C LYS A 5 8.10 18.88 5.95
N CYS A 6 7.35 17.87 5.53
CA CYS A 6 7.34 16.56 6.21
C CYS A 6 7.80 15.39 5.34
N GLY A 7 8.14 15.65 4.07
CA GLY A 7 8.62 14.63 3.14
C GLY A 7 7.57 13.66 2.60
N TYR A 8 6.32 13.70 3.06
CA TYR A 8 5.24 12.84 2.57
C TYR A 8 5.00 13.05 1.07
N VAL A 9 4.87 11.96 0.32
CA VAL A 9 4.57 11.96 -1.11
C VAL A 9 3.08 11.72 -1.29
N SER A 10 2.37 12.71 -1.84
CA SER A 10 0.93 12.64 -2.14
C SER A 10 0.67 12.75 -3.65
N PHE A 11 -0.58 12.87 -4.07
CA PHE A 11 -0.93 13.30 -5.42
C PHE A 11 -0.49 14.75 -5.69
N ASP A 12 -0.27 15.08 -6.96
CA ASP A 12 0.25 16.39 -7.42
C ASP A 12 -0.79 17.51 -7.38
N HIS A 13 -2.08 17.17 -7.48
CA HIS A 13 -3.18 18.14 -7.49
C HIS A 13 -3.59 18.61 -6.09
N ASN A 14 -3.07 18.01 -5.02
CA ASN A 14 -3.46 18.34 -3.65
C ASN A 14 -3.07 19.78 -3.27
N GLU A 15 -4.02 20.56 -2.75
CA GLU A 15 -3.76 21.91 -2.24
C GLU A 15 -3.02 21.90 -0.90
N SER A 16 -3.19 20.85 -0.10
CA SER A 16 -2.59 20.69 1.21
C SER A 16 -2.02 19.29 1.40
N CYS A 17 -0.98 19.19 2.23
CA CYS A 17 -0.36 17.92 2.57
C CYS A 17 -1.29 17.14 3.54
N PRO A 18 -1.73 15.92 3.21
CA PRO A 18 -2.65 15.16 4.07
C PRO A 18 -2.01 14.72 5.40
N LYS A 19 -0.67 14.72 5.50
CA LYS A 19 0.05 14.36 6.73
C LYS A 19 0.23 15.53 7.70
N CYS A 20 0.53 16.73 7.20
CA CYS A 20 0.96 17.85 8.06
C CYS A 20 0.23 19.16 7.78
N ASN A 21 -0.79 19.13 6.91
CA ASN A 21 -1.66 20.23 6.50
C ASN A 21 -0.92 21.49 5.99
N LYS A 22 0.34 21.37 5.57
CA LYS A 22 1.04 22.47 4.89
C LYS A 22 0.38 22.73 3.53
N ASN A 23 0.16 24.01 3.23
CA ASN A 23 -0.26 24.45 1.90
C ASN A 23 0.82 24.11 0.86
N LEU A 24 0.42 23.41 -0.19
CA LEU A 24 1.25 22.96 -1.30
C LEU A 24 1.01 23.77 -2.58
N SER A 25 0.01 24.65 -2.61
CA SER A 25 -0.30 25.50 -3.77
C SER A 25 0.89 26.28 -4.33
N PRO A 26 1.77 26.94 -3.54
CA PRO A 26 2.89 27.68 -4.11
C PRO A 26 3.95 26.75 -4.70
N GLU A 27 4.21 25.61 -4.08
CA GLU A 27 5.12 24.61 -4.65
C GLU A 27 4.55 23.98 -5.92
N ARG A 28 3.24 23.72 -5.94
CA ARG A 28 2.52 23.16 -7.09
C ARG A 28 2.60 24.10 -8.29
N GLN A 29 2.38 25.40 -8.06
CA GLN A 29 2.53 26.44 -9.07
C GLN A 29 3.99 26.57 -9.54
N ARG A 30 4.97 26.55 -8.62
CA ARG A 30 6.39 26.61 -8.97
C ARG A 30 6.83 25.44 -9.87
N LEU A 31 6.23 24.28 -9.70
CA LEU A 31 6.51 23.06 -10.46
C LEU A 31 5.60 22.90 -11.71
N ASN A 32 4.70 23.85 -11.99
CA ASN A 32 3.72 23.79 -13.07
C ASN A 32 2.89 22.49 -13.05
N LEU A 33 2.46 22.05 -11.87
CA LEU A 33 1.65 20.86 -11.70
C LEU A 33 0.14 21.17 -11.81
N ILE A 34 -0.62 20.17 -12.24
CA ILE A 34 -2.07 20.26 -12.42
C ILE A 34 -2.81 20.68 -11.14
N THR A 35 -3.93 21.37 -11.30
CA THR A 35 -4.77 21.87 -10.19
C THR A 35 -5.94 20.95 -9.87
N PHE A 36 -6.21 19.94 -10.69
CA PHE A 36 -7.41 19.12 -10.63
C PHE A 36 -7.06 17.64 -10.49
N ALA A 37 -7.94 16.89 -9.82
CA ALA A 37 -7.85 15.44 -9.80
C ALA A 37 -8.30 14.91 -11.16
N PRO A 38 -7.48 14.10 -11.86
CA PRO A 38 -7.89 13.51 -13.12
C PRO A 38 -9.00 12.46 -12.89
N ASP A 39 -9.92 12.37 -13.83
CA ASP A 39 -10.94 11.32 -13.81
C ASP A 39 -10.29 9.94 -13.99
N PRO A 40 -10.79 8.91 -13.28
CA PRO A 40 -10.28 7.56 -13.42
C PRO A 40 -10.60 7.02 -14.82
N PRO A 41 -9.71 6.21 -15.41
CA PRO A 41 -9.96 5.63 -16.73
C PRO A 41 -11.21 4.73 -16.71
N TYR A 42 -12.07 4.87 -17.71
CA TYR A 42 -13.38 4.18 -17.80
C TYR A 42 -13.32 2.67 -17.60
N LEU A 43 -12.21 2.04 -18.00
CA LEU A 43 -11.98 0.60 -17.83
C LEU A 43 -12.01 0.15 -16.37
N LEU A 44 -11.74 1.06 -15.42
CA LEU A 44 -11.76 0.76 -14.00
C LEU A 44 -13.15 0.92 -13.37
N GLY A 45 -14.17 1.38 -14.13
CA GLY A 45 -15.52 1.61 -13.61
C GLY A 45 -16.14 0.38 -12.93
N GLY A 46 -15.90 -0.83 -13.49
CA GLY A 46 -16.39 -2.07 -12.88
C GLY A 46 -15.72 -2.44 -11.55
N LEU A 47 -14.52 -1.93 -11.28
CA LEU A 47 -13.77 -2.16 -10.04
C LEU A 47 -14.04 -1.06 -8.99
N LEU A 48 -14.32 0.16 -9.44
CA LEU A 48 -14.60 1.30 -8.55
C LEU A 48 -16.04 1.28 -7.99
N GLY A 49 -16.91 0.39 -8.49
CA GLY A 49 -18.33 0.41 -8.16
C GLY A 49 -19.08 1.48 -8.97
N GLU A 50 -20.38 1.63 -8.72
CA GLU A 50 -21.26 2.58 -9.41
C GLU A 50 -20.74 4.03 -9.23
N VAL A 51 -19.99 4.54 -10.20
CA VAL A 51 -19.50 5.93 -10.20
C VAL A 51 -20.68 6.83 -10.60
N ASN A 52 -21.45 7.28 -9.62
CA ASN A 52 -22.40 8.37 -9.83
C ASN A 52 -21.61 9.69 -10.03
N GLU A 53 -22.05 10.56 -10.95
CA GLU A 53 -21.39 11.82 -11.39
C GLU A 53 -21.05 12.83 -10.27
N SER A 54 -21.41 12.54 -9.02
CA SER A 54 -21.09 13.36 -7.87
C SER A 54 -19.84 12.84 -7.17
N GLY A 55 -18.68 13.35 -7.59
CA GLY A 55 -17.43 13.44 -6.80
C GLY A 55 -17.12 12.28 -5.87
N MET A 56 -16.27 11.36 -6.33
CA MET A 56 -15.75 10.26 -5.52
C MET A 56 -15.03 10.74 -4.25
N HIS A 57 -15.72 10.65 -3.10
CA HIS A 57 -15.07 10.65 -1.79
C HIS A 57 -14.47 9.25 -1.60
N LEU A 58 -13.20 9.08 -1.99
CA LEU A 58 -12.44 7.88 -1.69
C LEU A 58 -12.25 7.81 -0.17
N HIS A 59 -13.23 7.23 0.52
CA HIS A 59 -13.06 6.80 1.90
C HIS A 59 -11.87 5.85 1.92
N SER A 60 -10.83 6.24 2.67
CA SER A 60 -9.69 5.40 3.01
C SER A 60 -10.21 3.99 3.26
N ALA A 61 -9.80 3.03 2.42
CA ALA A 61 -10.07 1.63 2.65
C ALA A 61 -9.46 1.29 4.03
N GLY A 62 -10.31 1.31 5.05
CA GLY A 62 -10.10 0.46 6.20
C GLY A 62 -10.00 -0.95 5.63
N SER A 63 -8.85 -1.58 5.86
CA SER A 63 -8.54 -3.00 5.66
C SER A 63 -9.52 -3.75 4.76
N GLY A 64 -9.10 -4.02 3.52
CA GLY A 64 -9.91 -4.62 2.48
C GLY A 64 -10.76 -5.80 2.94
N ALA A 65 -12.08 -5.66 2.80
CA ALA A 65 -12.97 -6.79 2.65
C ALA A 65 -12.89 -7.24 1.19
N PHE A 66 -11.90 -8.09 0.90
CA PHE A 66 -11.98 -8.99 -0.24
C PHE A 66 -13.20 -9.89 0.00
N ASN A 67 -14.23 -9.81 -0.85
CA ASN A 67 -15.29 -10.81 -0.84
C ASN A 67 -14.71 -12.07 -1.49
N VAL A 68 -13.97 -12.88 -0.71
CA VAL A 68 -13.73 -14.28 -1.10
C VAL A 68 -15.08 -14.98 -1.01
N LEU A 69 -15.45 -15.58 -2.14
CA LEU A 69 -16.56 -16.50 -2.22
C LEU A 69 -16.37 -17.56 -1.13
N GLN A 70 -17.40 -17.71 -0.31
CA GLN A 70 -17.46 -18.61 0.82
C GLN A 70 -17.29 -20.06 0.37
N GLU A 71 -16.05 -20.53 0.39
CA GLU A 71 -15.72 -21.95 0.46
C GLU A 71 -14.69 -22.06 1.57
N GLU A 72 -15.15 -22.51 2.74
CA GLU A 72 -14.30 -22.76 3.91
C GLU A 72 -13.34 -23.90 3.55
N LEU A 73 -12.11 -23.54 3.15
CA LEU A 73 -11.01 -24.49 3.05
C LEU A 73 -10.36 -24.58 4.43
N GLU A 74 -10.77 -25.57 5.21
CA GLU A 74 -10.09 -26.00 6.44
C GLU A 74 -8.67 -26.47 6.06
N PHE A 75 -7.66 -25.72 6.48
CA PHE A 75 -6.26 -26.10 6.33
C PHE A 75 -5.77 -26.62 7.68
N GLU A 76 -5.83 -27.93 7.90
CA GLU A 76 -5.17 -28.58 9.03
C GLU A 76 -3.66 -28.64 8.75
N SER A 77 -2.88 -27.79 9.41
CA SER A 77 -1.42 -27.89 9.41
C SER A 77 -1.00 -28.86 10.51
N GLU A 78 -0.78 -30.12 10.16
CA GLU A 78 -0.17 -31.11 11.04
C GLU A 78 1.34 -30.81 11.14
N THR A 79 1.79 -30.31 12.29
CA THR A 79 3.21 -30.09 12.59
C THR A 79 3.78 -31.37 13.18
N GLU A 80 4.37 -32.23 12.35
CA GLU A 80 5.21 -33.32 12.86
C GLU A 80 6.52 -32.74 13.39
N GLU A 81 6.76 -32.98 14.68
CA GLU A 81 7.95 -32.57 15.39
C GLU A 81 9.09 -33.51 15.01
N MET A 82 10.01 -33.06 14.16
CA MET A 82 11.20 -33.84 13.81
C MET A 82 12.28 -33.65 14.88
N GLU A 83 12.51 -34.71 15.65
CA GLU A 83 13.50 -34.76 16.74
C GLU A 83 14.93 -34.57 16.21
N VAL A 84 15.62 -33.53 16.71
CA VAL A 84 17.04 -33.30 16.42
C VAL A 84 17.91 -34.22 17.29
N SER A 85 18.40 -35.31 16.69
CA SER A 85 19.45 -36.13 17.31
C SER A 85 20.82 -35.50 17.07
N ALA A 86 21.34 -34.84 18.11
CA ALA A 86 22.75 -34.44 18.18
C ALA A 86 23.63 -35.68 18.36
N THR A 87 24.48 -35.98 17.37
CA THR A 87 25.69 -36.77 17.58
C THR A 87 26.85 -35.97 17.01
N GLY A 88 27.79 -35.63 17.88
CA GLY A 88 28.94 -34.79 17.57
C GLY A 88 30.07 -35.57 16.91
N ALA A 89 30.95 -34.83 16.23
CA ALA A 89 32.37 -35.12 16.14
C ALA A 89 33.09 -33.83 15.73
N SER A 90 33.80 -33.26 16.69
CA SER A 90 34.94 -32.37 16.50
C SER A 90 36.02 -33.06 15.66
N GLU A 91 36.52 -32.40 14.62
CA GLU A 91 37.95 -32.46 14.29
C GLU A 91 38.36 -31.19 13.54
N GLU A 92 39.14 -30.40 14.26
CA GLU A 92 40.08 -29.38 13.81
C GLU A 92 40.93 -29.78 12.58
N THR A 93 41.26 -28.84 11.69
CA THR A 93 42.65 -28.58 11.27
C THR A 93 42.80 -27.35 10.37
N GLU A 94 44.02 -26.83 10.43
CA GLU A 94 44.55 -25.51 10.16
C GLU A 94 44.98 -25.28 8.69
N ILE A 95 45.14 -23.99 8.38
CA ILE A 95 45.93 -23.29 7.33
C ILE A 95 46.94 -24.09 6.46
N GLU A 96 46.99 -23.83 5.15
CA GLU A 96 47.93 -22.93 4.42
C GLU A 96 47.52 -22.78 2.93
#